data_AF-W9G470-F1
#
_entry.id   AF-W9G470-F1
#
_cell.length_a   1.000
_cell.length_b   1.000
_cell.length_c   1.000
_cell.angle_alpha   90.00
_cell.angle_beta   90.00
_cell.angle_gamma   90.00
#
_symmetry.space_group_name_H-M   'P 1'
#
loop_
_entity.id
_entity.type
_entity.pdbx_description
1 polymer ?
#
loop_
_entity_poly.entity_id
_entity_poly.type
_entity_poly.pdbx_seq_one_letter_code
_entity_poly.pdbx_strand_id
1 'polypeptide(L)'
;MREVDVLGVRVEMPTNQPIVLLRERDGGRYLPIWIGAAEAAAITYAQQGVVPPRPLTHDLMRDILVALGHELTEVRIVALRDSVFHAALIIDGRVEISSRASDAIALALRTGAKVLVESSILDEAAIVVSSEEDDEVERFKEFLDQVSAEDFEHPGNPE
;
A
#
# COMPACT_ATOMS: atom_id res chain seq x y z
N MET A 1 4.21 13.94 -5.41
CA MET A 1 4.03 12.85 -4.42
C MET A 1 3.34 13.33 -3.16
N ARG A 2 2.50 12.46 -2.58
CA ARG A 2 1.76 12.65 -1.33
C ARG A 2 2.12 11.53 -0.36
N GLU A 3 2.25 11.83 0.93
CA GLU A 3 2.50 10.81 1.96
C GLU A 3 1.19 10.09 2.30
N VAL A 4 1.27 8.77 2.46
CA VAL A 4 0.13 7.91 2.75
C VAL A 4 0.39 7.02 3.96
N ASP A 5 -0.67 6.71 4.70
CA ASP A 5 -0.67 5.70 5.75
C ASP A 5 -1.07 4.34 5.18
N VAL A 6 -0.41 3.27 5.65
CA VAL A 6 -0.82 1.89 5.36
C VAL A 6 -1.90 1.49 6.38
N LEU A 7 -3.16 1.45 5.96
CA LEU A 7 -4.27 1.08 6.84
C LEU A 7 -4.32 -0.43 7.12
N GLY A 8 -3.84 -1.22 6.16
CA GLY A 8 -3.61 -2.65 6.33
C GLY A 8 -4.16 -3.49 5.20
N VAL A 9 -4.18 -4.80 5.42
CA VAL A 9 -4.61 -5.79 4.42
C VAL A 9 -6.05 -6.24 4.68
N ARG A 10 -6.83 -6.35 3.62
CA ARG A 10 -8.18 -6.92 3.59
C ARG A 10 -8.26 -8.02 2.52
N VAL A 11 -9.32 -8.80 2.56
CA VAL A 11 -9.61 -9.83 1.56
C VAL A 11 -10.95 -9.48 0.96
N GLU A 12 -10.97 -9.24 -0.34
CA GLU A 12 -12.19 -8.99 -1.12
C GLU A 12 -13.00 -10.28 -1.22
N MET A 13 -14.31 -10.18 -0.99
CA MET A 13 -15.26 -11.27 -1.19
C MET A 13 -16.06 -11.00 -2.47
N PRO A 14 -16.39 -12.02 -3.30
CA PRO A 14 -16.15 -13.46 -3.10
C PRO A 14 -14.82 -13.98 -3.66
N THR A 15 -14.02 -13.11 -4.31
CA THR A 15 -12.81 -13.49 -5.05
C THR A 15 -11.69 -14.02 -4.14
N ASN A 16 -11.76 -13.74 -2.84
CA ASN A 16 -10.72 -13.99 -1.84
C ASN A 16 -9.37 -13.36 -2.21
N GLN A 17 -9.40 -12.24 -2.94
CA GLN A 17 -8.18 -11.54 -3.33
C GLN A 17 -7.74 -10.55 -2.24
N PRO A 18 -6.48 -10.61 -1.78
CA PRO A 18 -5.97 -9.66 -0.81
C PRO A 18 -5.75 -8.26 -1.41
N ILE A 19 -6.14 -7.24 -0.65
CA ILE A 19 -5.95 -5.82 -0.98
C ILE A 19 -5.20 -5.15 0.17
N VAL A 20 -4.16 -4.38 -0.12
CA VAL A 20 -3.60 -3.42 0.84
C VAL A 20 -4.19 -2.05 0.59
N LEU A 21 -4.68 -1.42 1.65
CA LEU A 21 -5.33 -0.11 1.58
C LEU A 21 -4.39 0.98 2.10
N LEU A 22 -4.18 2.01 1.27
CA LEU A 22 -3.41 3.20 1.61
C LEU A 22 -4.36 4.39 1.77
N ARG A 23 -4.08 5.30 2.71
CA ARG A 23 -4.85 6.53 2.91
C ARG A 23 -3.94 7.75 2.82
N GLU A 24 -4.30 8.72 2.00
CA GLU A 24 -3.60 10.01 1.97
C GLU A 24 -3.67 10.70 3.34
N ARG A 25 -2.53 11.13 3.89
CA ARG A 25 -2.49 11.73 5.23
C ARG A 25 -3.22 13.05 5.33
N ASP A 26 -3.02 13.91 4.34
CA ASP A 26 -3.55 15.28 4.31
C ASP A 26 -4.77 15.39 3.38
N GLY A 27 -5.52 14.29 3.18
CA GLY A 27 -6.65 14.22 2.26
C GLY A 27 -7.64 13.09 2.60
N GLY A 28 -8.74 13.03 1.86
CA GLY A 28 -9.80 12.02 2.02
C GLY A 28 -9.71 10.87 1.01
N ARG A 29 -8.53 10.63 0.44
CA ARG A 29 -8.31 9.66 -0.64
C ARG A 29 -7.78 8.34 -0.13
N TYR A 30 -8.35 7.26 -0.64
CA TYR A 30 -7.99 5.89 -0.31
C TYR A 30 -7.56 5.15 -1.59
N LEU A 31 -6.36 4.59 -1.58
CA LEU A 31 -5.81 3.85 -2.72
C LEU A 31 -5.75 2.35 -2.40
N PRO A 32 -6.61 1.53 -3.00
CA PRO A 32 -6.52 0.08 -2.91
C PRO A 32 -5.44 -0.45 -3.86
N ILE A 33 -4.67 -1.45 -3.41
CA ILE A 33 -3.70 -2.17 -4.24
C ILE A 33 -3.90 -3.67 -4.03
N TRP A 34 -4.32 -4.38 -5.07
CA TRP A 34 -4.41 -5.85 -5.05
C TRP A 34 -3.02 -6.47 -5.00
N ILE A 35 -2.86 -7.46 -4.13
CA ILE A 35 -1.59 -8.14 -3.88
C ILE A 35 -1.81 -9.65 -3.72
N GLY A 36 -0.73 -10.43 -3.88
CA GLY A 36 -0.77 -11.86 -3.63
C GLY A 36 -0.89 -12.20 -2.15
N ALA A 37 -1.31 -13.44 -1.85
CA ALA A 37 -1.46 -13.93 -0.48
C ALA A 37 -0.14 -13.92 0.31
N ALA A 38 0.99 -14.19 -0.34
CA ALA A 38 2.31 -14.15 0.29
C ALA A 38 2.69 -12.72 0.70
N GLU A 39 2.45 -11.75 -0.18
CA GLU A 39 2.65 -10.33 0.06
C GLU A 39 1.75 -9.82 1.18
N ALA A 40 0.47 -10.20 1.16
CA ALA A 40 -0.50 -9.89 2.20
C ALA A 40 -0.06 -10.37 3.58
N ALA A 41 0.43 -11.61 3.67
CA ALA A 41 0.97 -12.14 4.92
C ALA A 41 2.22 -11.36 5.39
N ALA A 42 3.12 -11.01 4.47
CA ALA A 42 4.33 -10.26 4.80
C ALA A 42 4.04 -8.85 5.34
N ILE A 43 3.04 -8.16 4.78
CA ILE A 43 2.57 -6.84 5.23
C ILE A 43 1.85 -6.98 6.58
N THR A 44 0.94 -7.94 6.71
CA THR A 44 0.17 -8.18 7.95
C THR A 44 1.09 -8.47 9.13
N TYR A 45 2.11 -9.32 8.97
CA TYR A 45 3.07 -9.60 10.04
C TYR A 45 3.85 -8.36 10.49
N ALA A 46 4.26 -7.51 9.56
CA ALA A 46 4.93 -6.26 9.93
C ALA A 46 4.00 -5.30 10.66
N GLN A 47 2.76 -5.15 10.17
CA GLN A 47 1.78 -4.26 10.78
C GLN A 47 1.40 -4.70 12.21
N GLN A 48 1.36 -6.01 12.46
CA GLN A 48 1.12 -6.59 13.79
C GLN A 48 2.35 -6.55 14.71
N GLY A 49 3.51 -6.13 14.23
CA GLY A 49 4.75 -6.13 15.00
C GLY A 49 5.22 -7.54 15.40
N VAL A 50 4.83 -8.57 14.63
CA VAL A 50 5.20 -9.96 14.92
C VAL A 50 6.70 -10.13 14.74
N VAL A 51 7.38 -10.61 15.80
CA VAL A 51 8.81 -10.95 15.74
C VAL A 51 8.94 -12.47 15.52
N PRO A 52 9.32 -12.92 14.32
CA PRO A 52 9.45 -14.34 14.02
C PRO A 52 10.70 -14.94 14.69
N PRO A 53 10.73 -16.26 14.97
CA PRO A 53 11.89 -16.92 15.57
C PRO A 53 13.13 -16.92 14.65
N ARG A 54 12.93 -16.75 13.34
CA ARG A 54 13.97 -16.55 12.33
C ARG A 54 13.52 -15.41 11.39
N PRO A 55 14.44 -14.56 10.89
CA PRO A 55 14.08 -13.47 9.98
C PRO A 55 13.34 -13.99 8.75
N LEU A 56 12.21 -13.37 8.40
CA LEU A 56 11.56 -13.57 7.10
C LEU A 56 12.29 -12.76 6.03
N THR A 57 11.86 -12.89 4.77
CA THR A 57 12.55 -12.28 3.62
C THR A 57 12.72 -10.77 3.78
N HIS A 58 11.66 -10.03 4.13
CA HIS A 58 11.75 -8.57 4.30
C HIS A 58 12.50 -8.17 5.58
N ASP A 59 12.54 -9.03 6.61
CA ASP A 59 13.39 -8.79 7.78
C ASP A 59 14.87 -8.94 7.40
N LEU A 60 15.22 -10.00 6.65
CA LEU A 60 16.56 -10.20 6.12
C LEU A 60 17.00 -9.02 5.24
N MET A 61 16.13 -8.51 4.36
CA MET A 61 16.45 -7.35 3.52
C MET A 61 16.73 -6.08 4.34
N ARG A 62 15.89 -5.79 5.35
CA ARG A 62 16.16 -4.70 6.31
C ARG A 62 17.51 -4.89 6.99
N ASP A 63 17.78 -6.09 7.49
CA ASP A 63 19.00 -6.39 8.23
C ASP A 63 20.24 -6.26 7.34
N ILE A 64 20.15 -6.62 6.06
CA ILE A 64 21.20 -6.38 5.06
C ILE A 64 21.48 -4.89 4.90
N LEU A 65 20.45 -4.05 4.73
CA LEU A 65 20.62 -2.59 4.59
C LEU A 65 21.31 -2.01 5.83
N VAL A 66 20.81 -2.38 7.03
CA VAL A 66 21.37 -1.92 8.31
C VAL A 66 22.82 -2.38 8.48
N ALA A 67 23.13 -3.65 8.20
CA ALA A 67 24.48 -4.20 8.33
C ALA A 67 25.48 -3.54 7.36
N LEU A 68 25.02 -3.08 6.20
CA LEU A 68 25.82 -2.35 5.24
C LEU A 68 25.88 -0.84 5.52
N GLY A 69 25.20 -0.35 6.55
CA GLY A 69 25.20 1.06 6.95
C GLY A 69 24.32 1.95 6.07
N HIS A 70 23.29 1.39 5.45
CA HIS A 70 22.34 2.10 4.59
C HIS A 70 20.97 2.22 5.25
N GLU A 71 20.26 3.30 4.92
CA GLU A 71 18.92 3.59 5.43
C GLU A 71 17.91 3.62 4.29
N LEU A 72 16.79 2.88 4.43
CA LEU A 72 15.63 3.08 3.57
C LEU A 72 14.89 4.33 4.06
N THR A 73 15.05 5.45 3.37
CA THR A 73 14.47 6.73 3.81
C THR A 73 12.99 6.83 3.48
N GLU A 74 12.62 6.33 2.30
CA GLU A 74 11.24 6.32 1.85
C GLU A 74 11.04 5.28 0.73
N VAL A 75 9.78 4.94 0.50
CA VAL A 75 9.34 4.19 -0.66
C VAL A 75 8.34 5.02 -1.45
N ARG A 76 8.39 4.93 -2.77
CA ARG A 76 7.57 5.73 -3.68
C ARG A 76 6.79 4.80 -4.60
N ILE A 77 5.48 4.96 -4.69
CA ILE A 77 4.65 4.35 -5.73
C ILE A 77 4.60 5.36 -6.87
N VAL A 78 5.28 5.05 -7.98
CA VAL A 78 5.72 6.03 -8.98
C VAL A 78 4.96 5.95 -10.30
N ALA A 79 4.35 4.81 -10.61
CA ALA A 79 3.51 4.67 -11.80
C ALA A 79 2.43 3.61 -11.62
N LEU A 80 1.32 3.79 -12.33
CA LEU A 80 0.33 2.78 -12.63
C LEU A 80 0.35 2.55 -14.15
N ARG A 81 0.58 1.31 -14.58
CA ARG A 81 0.63 0.95 -16.01
C ARG A 81 -0.03 -0.40 -16.19
N ASP A 82 -1.00 -0.50 -17.09
CA ASP A 82 -1.74 -1.74 -17.33
C ASP A 82 -2.26 -2.38 -16.02
N SER A 83 -2.81 -1.54 -15.14
CA SER A 83 -3.29 -1.92 -13.79
C SER A 83 -2.21 -2.47 -12.84
N VAL A 84 -0.91 -2.28 -13.15
CA VAL A 84 0.21 -2.68 -12.32
C VAL A 84 0.89 -1.47 -11.68
N PHE A 85 0.96 -1.48 -10.36
CA PHE A 85 1.68 -0.47 -9.59
C PHE A 85 3.19 -0.74 -9.59
N HIS A 86 3.95 0.26 -10.03
CA HIS A 86 5.40 0.29 -9.92
C HIS A 86 5.83 1.15 -8.74
N ALA A 87 6.80 0.66 -7.97
CA ALA A 87 7.36 1.37 -6.85
C ALA A 87 8.89 1.46 -6.93
N ALA A 88 9.45 2.29 -6.07
CA ALA A 88 10.87 2.42 -5.87
C ALA A 88 11.21 2.53 -4.38
N LEU A 89 12.30 1.88 -4.00
CA LEU A 89 12.96 2.04 -2.70
C LEU A 89 13.96 3.18 -2.82
N ILE A 90 13.90 4.16 -1.91
CA ILE A 90 14.84 5.27 -1.85
C ILE A 90 15.78 5.05 -0.68
N ILE A 91 17.02 4.71 -0.99
CA ILE A 91 18.07 4.42 -0.02
C ILE A 91 18.99 5.63 0.09
N ASP A 92 19.27 6.04 1.33
CA ASP A 92 20.07 7.22 1.68
C ASP A 92 19.59 8.51 0.98
N GLY A 93 18.30 8.60 0.66
CA GLY A 93 17.70 9.75 -0.04
C GLY A 93 18.14 9.96 -1.49
N ARG A 94 18.94 9.05 -2.07
CA ARG A 94 19.59 9.27 -3.38
C ARG A 94 19.64 8.05 -4.30
N VAL A 95 19.72 6.85 -3.75
CA VAL A 95 19.75 5.61 -4.55
C VAL A 95 18.32 5.14 -4.73
N GLU A 96 17.92 4.94 -5.98
CA GLU A 96 16.60 4.47 -6.34
C GLU A 96 16.66 3.02 -6.86
N ILE A 97 15.90 2.13 -6.24
CA ILE A 97 15.80 0.72 -6.66
C ILE A 97 14.34 0.41 -7.01
N SER A 98 14.10 -0.01 -8.26
CA SER A 98 12.79 -0.47 -8.72
C SER A 98 12.28 -1.64 -7.87
N SER A 99 10.99 -1.62 -7.54
CA SER A 99 10.33 -2.63 -6.72
C SER A 99 8.84 -2.76 -7.07
N ARG A 100 8.22 -3.85 -6.62
CA ARG A 100 6.75 -3.96 -6.56
C ARG A 100 6.23 -3.11 -5.40
N ALA A 101 5.02 -2.59 -5.53
CA ALA A 101 4.38 -1.81 -4.45
C ALA A 101 4.27 -2.61 -3.14
N SER A 102 3.93 -3.90 -3.22
CA SER A 102 3.82 -4.78 -2.05
C SER A 102 5.12 -4.92 -1.26
N ASP A 103 6.25 -5.14 -1.94
CA ASP A 103 7.57 -5.27 -1.31
C ASP A 103 8.02 -3.95 -0.69
N ALA A 104 7.78 -2.84 -1.39
CA ALA A 104 8.05 -1.50 -0.89
C ALA A 104 7.27 -1.21 0.41
N ILE A 105 5.97 -1.50 0.44
CA ILE A 105 5.13 -1.33 1.63
C ILE A 105 5.62 -2.23 2.77
N ALA A 106 5.91 -3.51 2.49
CA ALA A 106 6.39 -4.46 3.49
C ALA A 106 7.72 -4.04 4.13
N LEU A 107 8.63 -3.42 3.37
CA LEU A 107 9.89 -2.87 3.87
C LEU A 107 9.68 -1.56 4.64
N ALA A 108 8.82 -0.67 4.15
CA ALA A 108 8.50 0.58 4.83
C ALA A 108 7.96 0.35 6.24
N LEU A 109 7.03 -0.60 6.39
CA LEU A 109 6.49 -0.98 7.71
C LEU A 109 7.55 -1.52 8.68
N ARG A 110 8.61 -2.17 8.18
CA ARG A 110 9.69 -2.75 9.00
C ARG A 110 10.81 -1.77 9.34
N THR A 111 10.99 -0.75 8.51
CA THR A 111 12.06 0.25 8.63
C THR A 111 11.57 1.56 9.24
N GLY A 112 10.26 1.81 9.19
CA GLY A 112 9.68 3.12 9.50
C GLY A 112 9.83 4.13 8.36
N ALA A 113 10.27 3.69 7.17
CA ALA A 113 10.38 4.55 6.01
C ALA A 113 9.02 5.12 5.60
N LYS A 114 9.01 6.34 5.07
CA LYS A 114 7.77 6.98 4.58
C LYS A 114 7.24 6.25 3.35
N VAL A 115 5.93 6.18 3.21
CA VAL A 115 5.28 5.69 1.98
C VAL A 115 4.72 6.90 1.24
N LEU A 116 5.17 7.10 0.01
CA LEU A 116 4.70 8.16 -0.85
C LEU A 116 4.07 7.60 -2.12
N VAL A 117 3.06 8.30 -2.64
CA VAL A 117 2.38 7.96 -3.89
C VAL A 117 2.41 9.17 -4.82
N GLU A 118 2.63 8.94 -6.12
CA GLU A 118 2.48 10.02 -7.09
C GLU A 118 1.08 10.60 -7.10
N SER A 119 1.00 11.93 -7.22
CA SER A 119 -0.29 12.63 -7.15
C SER A 119 -1.22 12.15 -8.26
N SER A 120 -0.68 11.95 -9.47
CA SER A 120 -1.45 11.46 -10.62
C SER A 120 -2.05 10.07 -10.40
N ILE A 121 -1.38 9.21 -9.63
CA ILE A 121 -1.91 7.88 -9.29
C ILE A 121 -3.09 8.01 -8.33
N LEU A 122 -3.01 8.93 -7.36
CA LEU A 122 -4.13 9.22 -6.48
C LEU A 122 -5.29 9.89 -7.21
N ASP A 123 -5.01 10.72 -8.21
CA ASP A 123 -6.04 11.34 -9.05
C ASP A 123 -6.73 10.30 -9.96
N GLU A 124 -6.01 9.27 -10.40
CA GLU A 124 -6.49 8.24 -11.31
C GLU A 124 -7.21 7.08 -10.61
N ALA A 125 -6.66 6.58 -9.49
CA ALA A 125 -7.04 5.29 -8.91
C ALA A 125 -7.47 5.35 -7.43
N ALA A 126 -7.42 6.51 -6.78
CA ALA A 126 -7.90 6.63 -5.40
C ALA A 126 -9.39 6.98 -5.33
N ILE A 127 -10.04 6.45 -4.29
CA ILE A 127 -11.43 6.71 -3.97
C ILE A 127 -11.49 7.90 -3.01
N VAL A 128 -12.31 8.91 -3.32
CA VAL A 128 -12.59 10.02 -2.41
C VAL A 128 -13.80 9.66 -1.57
N VAL A 129 -13.63 9.65 -0.24
CA VAL A 129 -14.76 9.53 0.69
C VAL A 129 -15.08 10.94 1.19
N SER A 130 -16.30 11.43 0.97
CA SER A 130 -16.74 12.75 1.39
C SER A 130 -17.06 12.78 2.88
N SER A 131 -16.48 13.76 3.58
CA SER A 131 -16.39 13.92 5.05
C SER A 131 -17.68 14.27 5.80
N GLU A 132 -18.83 13.76 5.39
CA GLU A 132 -20.09 13.90 6.13
C GLU A 132 -20.55 12.52 6.62
N GLU A 133 -19.92 12.01 7.68
CA GLU A 133 -20.50 11.21 8.78
C GLU A 133 -19.37 10.43 9.49
N ASP A 134 -19.22 10.61 10.81
CA ASP A 134 -18.18 10.03 11.68
C ASP A 134 -18.19 8.48 11.80
N ASP A 135 -18.86 7.77 10.89
CA ASP A 135 -18.94 6.30 10.74
C ASP A 135 -18.14 5.77 9.51
N GLU A 136 -17.20 6.56 8.99
CA GLU A 136 -16.52 6.35 7.71
C GLU A 136 -15.69 5.06 7.58
N VAL A 137 -15.07 4.58 8.65
CA VAL A 137 -14.26 3.36 8.58
C VAL A 137 -15.14 2.11 8.48
N GLU A 138 -16.37 2.14 8.99
CA GLU A 138 -17.33 1.03 8.81
C GLU A 138 -18.04 1.11 7.47
N ARG A 139 -18.47 2.30 7.02
CA ARG A 139 -19.04 2.45 5.68
C ARG A 139 -18.07 2.18 4.55
N PHE A 140 -16.78 2.53 4.70
CA PHE A 140 -15.78 2.16 3.69
C PHE A 140 -15.49 0.65 3.72
N LYS A 141 -15.60 -0.02 4.89
CA LYS A 141 -15.57 -1.49 4.96
C LYS A 141 -16.77 -2.10 4.23
N GLU A 142 -17.98 -1.56 4.43
CA GLU A 142 -19.18 -2.00 3.71
C GLU A 142 -19.11 -1.72 2.20
N PHE A 143 -18.47 -0.61 1.80
CA PHE A 143 -18.21 -0.30 0.39
C PHE A 143 -17.26 -1.32 -0.23
N LEU A 144 -16.16 -1.68 0.43
CA LEU A 144 -15.26 -2.72 -0.07
C LEU A 144 -15.93 -4.12 -0.14
N ASP A 145 -16.95 -4.38 0.69
CA ASP A 145 -17.76 -5.60 0.60
C ASP A 145 -18.74 -5.58 -0.60
N GLN A 146 -19.00 -4.41 -1.21
CA GLN A 146 -19.97 -4.21 -2.29
C GLN A 146 -19.33 -3.91 -3.65
N VAL A 147 -18.07 -3.48 -3.70
CA VAL A 147 -17.40 -3.10 -4.94
C VAL A 147 -16.47 -4.21 -5.42
N SER A 148 -16.60 -4.57 -6.69
CA SER A 148 -15.80 -5.59 -7.37
C SER A 148 -14.67 -4.96 -8.19
N ALA A 149 -13.62 -5.71 -8.48
CA ALA A 149 -12.51 -5.26 -9.33
C ALA A 149 -12.94 -4.68 -10.70
N GLU A 150 -14.08 -5.13 -11.26
CA GLU A 150 -14.61 -4.64 -12.55
C GLU A 150 -15.16 -3.20 -12.47
N ASP A 151 -15.62 -2.77 -11.29
CA ASP A 151 -16.18 -1.42 -11.08
C ASP A 151 -15.11 -0.31 -11.15
N PHE A 152 -13.82 -0.70 -11.07
CA PHE A 152 -12.69 0.21 -11.20
C PHE A 152 -12.16 0.33 -12.64
N GLU A 153 -12.60 -0.53 -13.57
CA GLU A 153 -12.18 -0.47 -14.97
C GLU A 153 -12.97 0.58 -15.78
N HIS A 154 -14.09 1.09 -15.24
CA HIS A 154 -14.95 2.09 -15.89
C HIS A 154 -15.35 3.23 -14.95
N PRO A 155 -14.58 4.34 -14.88
CA PRO A 155 -14.99 5.51 -14.13
C PRO A 155 -16.10 6.24 -14.91
N GLY A 156 -17.35 5.93 -14.59
CA GLY A 156 -18.51 6.74 -14.94
C GLY A 156 -19.57 6.03 -15.77
N ASN A 157 -20.57 5.48 -15.11
CA ASN A 157 -21.96 5.78 -15.44
C ASN A 157 -22.88 5.49 -14.24
N PRO A 158 -23.31 6.50 -13.47
CA PRO A 158 -24.43 6.30 -12.56
C PRO A 158 -25.72 6.23 -13.40
N GLU A 159 -26.54 5.20 -13.18
CA GLU A 159 -27.99 5.31 -13.42
C GLU A 159 -28.65 6.02 -12.23
#